data_AF-A0A7S0L1K0-F1
#
_entry.id   AF-A0A7S0L1K0-F1
#
_cell.length_a   1.000
_cell.length_b   1.000
_cell.length_c   1.000
_cell.angle_alpha   90.00
_cell.angle_beta   90.00
_cell.angle_gamma   90.00
#
_symmetry.space_group_name_H-M   'P 1'
#
loop_
_entity.id
_entity.type
_entity.pdbx_description
1 polymer ?
#
loop_
_entity_poly.entity_id
_entity_poly.type
_entity_poly.pdbx_seq_one_letter_code
_entity_poly.pdbx_strand_id
1 'polypeptide(L)'
;MWIDLRPGCTRRRAVARRLMGVGLKPFERALLTLSSSSVEAPCVVQHPLGVVPSASPQLRLAWSNHHAAVHPTAAGVPLSRAPRKCWQIESVVSLVLLLAEGADVHIVDFGGGSGALAMPLASLLPHGRVTIVDVNAQSLAIAQRRAAAAP
;
A
#
# COMPACT_ATOMS: atom_id res chain seq x y z
N MET A 1 -23.47 -2.94 11.29
CA MET A 1 -23.51 -4.41 11.48
C MET A 1 -22.07 -4.85 11.69
N TRP A 2 -21.74 -5.41 12.86
CA TRP A 2 -20.38 -5.88 13.20
C TRP A 2 -20.50 -7.29 13.77
N ILE A 3 -19.53 -8.16 13.48
CA ILE A 3 -19.47 -9.54 13.98
C ILE A 3 -18.47 -9.62 15.14
N ASP A 4 -18.91 -10.27 16.22
CA ASP A 4 -18.15 -10.60 17.42
C ASP A 4 -17.31 -11.87 17.20
N LEU A 5 -16.05 -11.88 17.62
CA LEU A 5 -15.17 -13.05 17.60
C LEU A 5 -14.82 -13.44 19.03
N ARG A 6 -15.41 -14.51 19.54
CA ARG A 6 -15.04 -15.09 20.83
C ARG A 6 -13.88 -16.11 20.74
N PRO A 7 -13.14 -16.31 21.85
CA PRO A 7 -11.78 -16.84 21.84
C PRO A 7 -11.71 -18.34 22.13
N GLY A 8 -10.69 -19.02 21.58
CA GLY A 8 -10.34 -20.36 22.03
C GLY A 8 -9.45 -21.14 21.06
N CYS A 9 -8.13 -20.96 21.16
CA CYS A 9 -7.20 -22.07 20.98
C CYS A 9 -5.83 -21.70 21.59
N THR A 10 -5.41 -22.46 22.60
CA THR A 10 -4.05 -22.40 23.14
C THR A 10 -3.16 -23.41 22.42
N ARG A 11 -1.85 -23.11 22.39
CA ARG A 11 -0.68 -23.95 22.00
C ARG A 11 -0.31 -23.84 20.50
N ARG A 12 0.96 -23.69 20.10
CA ARG A 12 2.29 -23.90 20.71
C ARG A 12 3.24 -22.80 20.21
N ARG A 13 4.20 -22.39 21.04
CA ARG A 13 5.44 -21.74 20.56
C ARG A 13 6.21 -22.78 19.76
N ALA A 14 6.43 -22.50 18.48
CA ALA A 14 7.46 -23.15 17.68
C ALA A 14 8.37 -22.07 17.08
N VAL A 15 9.66 -22.34 17.19
CA VAL A 15 10.78 -21.46 16.92
C VAL A 15 10.89 -21.22 15.42
N ALA A 16 10.68 -19.99 14.97
CA ALA A 16 11.20 -19.50 13.70
C ALA A 16 12.18 -18.35 13.99
N ARG A 17 13.25 -18.67 14.70
CA ARG A 17 14.45 -17.83 14.70
C ARG A 17 15.12 -18.05 13.35
N ARG A 18 15.49 -16.94 12.70
CA ARG A 18 16.45 -16.81 11.59
C ARG A 18 15.86 -16.60 10.18
N LEU A 19 15.09 -15.53 10.02
CA LEU A 19 15.26 -14.57 8.91
C LEU A 19 15.17 -13.15 9.49
N MET A 20 16.14 -12.80 10.37
CA MET A 20 16.40 -11.40 10.74
C MET A 20 17.21 -10.75 9.62
N GLY A 21 16.58 -10.57 8.47
CA GLY A 21 17.07 -9.70 7.41
C GLY A 21 16.35 -8.37 7.51
N VAL A 22 17.10 -7.31 7.80
CA VAL A 22 16.68 -5.94 7.53
C VAL A 22 16.15 -5.88 6.10
N GLY A 23 14.88 -5.50 5.89
CA GLY A 23 14.37 -5.19 4.55
C GLY A 23 13.10 -5.89 4.04
N LEU A 24 12.37 -6.66 4.86
CA LEU A 24 11.06 -7.21 4.48
C LEU A 24 9.93 -6.42 5.17
N LYS A 25 8.98 -5.89 4.39
CA LYS A 25 7.82 -5.15 4.88
C LYS A 25 6.91 -6.09 5.70
N PRO A 26 6.13 -5.58 6.67
CA PRO A 26 5.20 -6.42 7.45
C PRO A 26 4.26 -7.28 6.59
N PHE A 27 3.80 -6.75 5.45
CA PHE A 27 2.97 -7.49 4.49
C PHE A 27 3.74 -8.65 3.83
N GLU A 28 4.94 -8.40 3.33
CA GLU A 28 5.80 -9.44 2.73
C GLU A 28 6.14 -10.53 3.75
N ARG A 29 6.39 -10.14 5.00
CA ARG A 29 6.57 -11.09 6.11
C ARG A 29 5.32 -11.92 6.37
N ALA A 30 4.14 -11.32 6.30
CA ALA A 30 2.87 -12.04 6.45
C ALA A 30 2.66 -13.05 5.31
N LEU A 31 2.92 -12.66 4.06
CA LEU A 31 2.86 -13.56 2.90
C LEU A 31 3.84 -14.73 3.03
N LEU A 32 5.09 -14.47 3.42
CA LEU A 32 6.08 -15.54 3.67
C LEU A 32 5.65 -16.47 4.81
N THR A 33 5.03 -15.92 5.86
CA THR A 33 4.50 -16.73 6.97
C THR A 33 3.38 -17.63 6.49
N LEU A 34 2.45 -17.10 5.69
CA LEU A 34 1.34 -17.84 5.10
C LEU A 34 1.84 -18.92 4.14
N SER A 35 2.79 -18.63 3.25
CA SER A 35 3.35 -19.60 2.31
C SER A 35 4.12 -20.74 3.00
N SER A 36 4.64 -20.50 4.21
CA SER A 36 5.32 -21.51 5.02
C SER A 36 4.39 -22.28 5.98
N SER A 37 3.12 -21.92 6.03
CA SER A 37 2.13 -22.54 6.90
C SER A 37 1.35 -23.63 6.18
N SER A 38 0.80 -24.58 6.93
CA SER A 38 -0.16 -25.57 6.42
C SER A 38 -1.58 -25.00 6.27
N VAL A 39 -1.75 -23.68 6.43
CA VAL A 39 -2.99 -23.01 6.07
C VAL A 39 -3.06 -23.04 4.56
N GLU A 40 -4.11 -23.68 4.05
CA GLU A 40 -4.41 -23.64 2.63
C GLU A 40 -4.44 -22.16 2.22
N ALA A 41 -3.50 -21.76 1.36
CA ALA A 41 -3.45 -20.38 0.89
C ALA A 41 -4.86 -20.06 0.36
N PRO A 42 -5.44 -18.88 0.70
CA PRO A 42 -6.75 -18.53 0.21
C PRO A 42 -6.76 -18.79 -1.28
N CYS A 43 -7.65 -19.69 -1.71
CA CYS A 43 -7.66 -20.12 -3.09
C CYS A 43 -7.96 -18.88 -3.92
N VAL A 44 -6.92 -18.37 -4.58
CA VAL A 44 -7.02 -17.28 -5.52
C VAL A 44 -7.59 -17.92 -6.79
N VAL A 45 -8.79 -18.49 -6.71
CA VAL A 45 -9.54 -18.92 -7.89
C VAL A 45 -9.79 -17.62 -8.64
N GLN A 46 -8.88 -17.35 -9.56
CA GLN A 46 -8.82 -16.23 -10.48
C GLN A 46 -9.29 -14.92 -9.85
N HIS A 47 -8.37 -14.22 -9.20
CA HIS A 47 -8.51 -12.77 -9.14
C HIS A 47 -8.80 -12.30 -10.58
N PRO A 48 -9.80 -11.42 -10.83
CA PRO A 48 -10.19 -10.99 -12.19
C PRO A 48 -9.06 -10.32 -13.00
N LEU A 49 -7.85 -10.26 -12.46
CA LEU A 49 -6.64 -9.69 -13.05
C LEU A 49 -5.65 -10.76 -13.53
N GLY A 50 -6.11 -12.00 -13.68
CA GLY A 50 -5.33 -13.08 -14.30
C GLY A 50 -4.12 -13.51 -13.45
N VAL A 51 -3.42 -14.53 -13.93
CA VAL A 51 -2.17 -15.00 -13.33
C VAL A 51 -1.18 -13.85 -13.36
N VAL A 52 -0.97 -13.20 -12.22
CA VAL A 52 0.20 -12.34 -12.03
C VAL A 52 1.40 -13.29 -12.12
N PRO A 53 2.22 -13.26 -13.17
CA PRO A 53 3.44 -14.06 -13.20
C PRO A 53 4.22 -13.69 -11.95
N SER A 54 4.84 -14.67 -11.28
CA SER A 54 5.62 -14.54 -10.06
C SER A 54 6.56 -13.33 -10.04
N ALA A 55 5.98 -12.17 -9.79
CA ALA A 55 6.60 -10.88 -9.74
C ALA A 55 5.91 -10.26 -8.53
N SER A 56 6.39 -10.64 -7.34
CA SER A 56 6.32 -9.71 -6.22
C SER A 56 6.98 -8.44 -6.76
N PRO A 57 6.25 -7.37 -7.07
CA PRO A 57 6.89 -6.17 -7.57
C PRO A 57 7.66 -5.67 -6.37
N GLN A 58 8.98 -5.85 -6.39
CA GLN A 58 9.90 -5.30 -5.39
C GLN A 58 10.00 -3.79 -5.60
N LEU A 59 8.87 -3.12 -5.88
CA LEU A 59 8.79 -1.70 -6.03
C LEU A 59 9.10 -1.10 -4.65
N ARG A 60 10.31 -0.60 -4.55
CA ARG A 60 10.74 0.30 -3.51
C ARG A 60 10.61 1.68 -4.11
N LEU A 61 9.65 2.45 -3.61
CA LEU A 61 9.61 3.86 -3.93
C LEU A 61 10.86 4.48 -3.32
N ALA A 62 11.75 4.98 -4.19
CA ALA A 62 12.89 5.76 -3.76
C ALA A 62 12.36 7.13 -3.32
N TRP A 63 11.78 7.19 -2.12
CA TRP A 63 11.11 8.37 -1.58
C TRP A 63 11.94 9.66 -1.64
N SER A 64 13.27 9.54 -1.61
CA SER A 64 14.22 10.65 -1.81
C SER A 64 14.20 11.26 -3.21
N ASN A 65 13.76 10.50 -4.21
CA ASN A 65 13.72 10.90 -5.62
C ASN A 65 12.38 11.53 -5.99
N HIS A 66 11.39 11.50 -5.09
CA HIS A 66 10.11 12.16 -5.28
C HIS A 66 10.11 13.52 -4.59
N HIS A 67 9.32 14.45 -5.13
CA HIS A 67 9.12 15.74 -4.49
C HIS A 67 8.58 15.58 -3.06
N ALA A 68 9.01 16.43 -2.13
CA ALA A 68 8.65 16.33 -0.72
C ALA A 68 7.12 16.32 -0.49
N ALA A 69 6.34 16.98 -1.36
CA ALA A 69 4.88 16.99 -1.30
C ALA A 69 4.26 15.61 -1.55
N VAL A 70 4.94 14.71 -2.27
CA VAL A 70 4.50 13.34 -2.56
C VAL A 70 4.66 12.44 -1.33
N HIS A 71 5.66 12.72 -0.48
CA HIS A 71 5.93 11.92 0.71
C HIS A 71 4.76 11.96 1.72
N PRO A 72 4.40 10.83 2.37
CA PRO A 72 3.25 10.76 3.26
C PRO A 72 3.34 11.67 4.50
N THR A 73 4.53 12.12 4.91
CA THR A 73 4.65 13.10 6.00
C THR A 73 4.01 14.43 5.66
N ALA A 74 4.02 14.84 4.38
CA ALA A 74 3.32 16.04 3.92
C ALA A 74 1.78 15.91 4.05
N ALA A 75 1.26 14.69 4.19
CA ALA A 75 -0.16 14.43 4.43
C ALA A 75 -0.60 14.65 5.90
N GLY A 76 0.31 15.06 6.78
CA GLY A 76 0.06 15.15 8.22
C GLY A 76 0.28 13.85 8.99
N VAL A 77 0.96 12.87 8.38
CA VAL A 77 1.32 11.61 9.06
C VAL A 77 2.41 11.89 10.10
N PRO A 78 2.22 11.54 11.38
CA PRO A 78 3.26 11.71 12.39
C PRO A 78 4.55 11.00 12.00
N LEU A 79 5.71 11.61 12.27
CA LEU A 79 7.03 11.06 11.88
C LEU A 79 7.24 9.62 12.40
N SER A 80 6.76 9.32 13.61
CA SER A 80 6.82 7.97 14.20
C SER A 80 6.02 6.92 13.41
N ARG A 81 5.02 7.35 12.63
CA ARG A 81 4.19 6.49 11.77
C ARG A 81 4.62 6.51 10.31
N ALA A 82 5.47 7.45 9.91
CA ALA A 82 5.87 7.63 8.52
C ALA A 82 6.46 6.35 7.90
N PRO A 83 7.41 5.62 8.52
CA PRO A 83 7.97 4.41 7.91
C PRO A 83 6.90 3.35 7.61
N ARG A 84 5.99 3.10 8.56
CA ARG A 84 4.90 2.12 8.37
C ARG A 84 3.93 2.57 7.29
N LYS A 85 3.65 3.88 7.21
CA LYS A 85 2.77 4.42 6.17
C LYS A 85 3.42 4.32 4.79
N CYS A 86 4.71 4.60 4.65
CA CYS A 86 5.46 4.37 3.41
C CYS A 86 5.34 2.91 2.97
N TRP A 87 5.58 1.95 3.86
CA TRP A 87 5.45 0.52 3.52
C TRP A 87 4.03 0.14 3.07
N GLN A 88 3.00 0.65 3.74
CA GLN A 88 1.61 0.44 3.33
C GLN A 88 1.35 0.97 1.92
N ILE A 89 1.81 2.19 1.63
CA ILE A 89 1.64 2.82 0.32
C ILE A 89 2.39 2.02 -0.74
N GLU A 90 3.66 1.67 -0.50
CA GLU A 90 4.46 0.91 -1.46
C GLU A 90 3.78 -0.43 -1.82
N SER A 91 3.18 -1.14 -0.86
CA SER A 91 2.45 -2.38 -1.14
C SER A 91 1.26 -2.16 -2.08
N VAL A 92 0.48 -1.10 -1.88
CA VAL A 92 -0.68 -0.80 -2.75
C VAL A 92 -0.22 -0.31 -4.12
N VAL A 93 0.75 0.60 -4.16
CA VAL A 93 1.30 1.14 -5.41
C VAL A 93 1.91 0.04 -6.28
N SER A 94 2.66 -0.91 -5.69
CA SER A 94 3.19 -2.07 -6.42
C SER A 94 2.11 -2.82 -7.21
N LEU A 95 0.96 -3.06 -6.57
CA LEU A 95 -0.16 -3.74 -7.19
C LEU A 95 -0.79 -2.87 -8.27
N VAL A 96 -1.05 -1.60 -7.98
CA VAL A 96 -1.67 -0.70 -8.96
C VAL A 96 -0.82 -0.54 -10.22
N LEU A 97 0.50 -0.38 -10.10
CA LEU A 97 1.38 -0.25 -11.27
C LEU A 97 1.39 -1.50 -12.14
N LEU A 98 1.41 -2.68 -11.52
CA LEU A 98 1.30 -3.95 -12.22
C LEU A 98 -0.02 -4.07 -12.99
N LEU A 99 -1.11 -3.58 -12.42
CA LEU A 99 -2.45 -3.64 -13.04
C LEU A 99 -2.69 -2.57 -14.10
N ALA A 100 -1.98 -1.44 -13.99
CA ALA A 100 -2.07 -0.31 -14.90
C ALA A 100 -1.06 -0.37 -16.05
N GLU A 101 -0.21 -1.40 -16.10
CA GLU A 101 0.86 -1.50 -17.10
C GLU A 101 0.29 -1.44 -18.54
N GLY A 102 0.74 -0.45 -19.30
CA GLY A 102 0.32 -0.24 -20.68
C GLY A 102 -1.10 0.30 -20.87
N ALA A 103 -1.81 0.67 -19.80
CA ALA A 103 -3.18 1.17 -19.85
C ALA A 103 -3.28 2.65 -19.42
N ASP A 104 -4.15 3.41 -20.09
CA ASP A 104 -4.61 4.71 -19.58
C ASP A 104 -5.68 4.45 -18.50
N VAL A 105 -5.31 4.69 -17.24
CA VAL A 105 -6.13 4.33 -16.08
C VAL A 105 -6.62 5.56 -15.34
N HIS A 106 -7.89 5.50 -14.90
CA HIS A 106 -8.44 6.45 -13.94
C HIS A 106 -8.67 5.76 -12.59
N ILE A 107 -7.87 6.13 -11.60
CA ILE A 107 -7.91 5.59 -10.24
C ILE A 107 -8.66 6.56 -9.32
N VAL A 108 -9.56 6.02 -8.49
CA VAL A 108 -10.29 6.78 -7.48
C VAL A 108 -9.92 6.28 -6.07
N ASP A 109 -9.36 7.16 -5.25
CA ASP A 109 -8.97 6.91 -3.86
C ASP A 109 -10.08 7.40 -2.91
N PHE A 110 -10.98 6.48 -2.53
CA PHE A 110 -12.07 6.76 -1.59
C PHE A 110 -11.56 6.80 -0.15
N GLY A 111 -11.82 7.91 0.54
CA GLY A 111 -11.25 8.17 1.86
C GLY A 111 -9.75 8.50 1.80
N GLY A 112 -9.28 9.03 0.66
CA GLY A 112 -7.87 9.33 0.44
C GLY A 112 -7.32 10.47 1.30
N GLY A 113 -8.19 11.22 1.99
CA GLY A 113 -7.84 12.29 2.91
C GLY A 113 -6.93 13.33 2.26
N SER A 114 -5.81 13.61 2.91
CA SER A 114 -4.81 14.55 2.42
C SER A 114 -4.00 14.01 1.23
N GLY A 115 -4.32 12.83 0.69
CA GLY A 115 -3.69 12.22 -0.49
C GLY A 115 -2.41 11.44 -0.19
N ALA A 116 -2.35 10.69 0.91
CA ALA A 116 -1.12 9.95 1.26
C ALA A 116 -0.77 8.86 0.23
N LEU A 117 -1.78 8.20 -0.34
CA LEU A 117 -1.64 7.18 -1.38
C LEU A 117 -1.74 7.78 -2.79
N ALA A 118 -2.73 8.64 -3.01
CA ALA A 118 -2.98 9.25 -4.32
C ALA A 118 -1.80 10.06 -4.89
N MET A 119 -1.04 10.79 -4.06
CA MET A 119 0.09 11.58 -4.56
C MET A 119 1.20 10.70 -5.17
N PRO A 120 1.67 9.62 -4.50
CA PRO A 120 2.57 8.66 -5.11
C PRO A 120 2.05 8.03 -6.39
N LEU A 121 0.76 7.64 -6.43
CA LEU A 121 0.16 7.06 -7.63
C LEU A 121 0.20 8.04 -8.81
N ALA A 122 -0.21 9.30 -8.60
CA ALA A 122 -0.18 10.32 -9.63
C ALA A 122 1.25 10.61 -10.12
N SER A 123 2.25 10.59 -9.22
CA SER A 123 3.66 10.79 -9.58
C SER A 123 4.25 9.65 -10.41
N LEU A 124 3.71 8.43 -10.31
CA LEU A 124 4.24 7.24 -10.97
C LEU A 124 3.47 6.85 -12.24
N LEU A 125 2.27 7.39 -12.41
CA LEU A 125 1.39 7.15 -13.54
C LEU A 125 1.19 8.47 -14.30
N PRO A 126 2.20 8.97 -15.04
CA PRO A 126 2.17 10.29 -15.66
C PRO A 126 1.08 10.45 -16.72
N HIS A 127 0.60 9.34 -17.28
CA HIS A 127 -0.52 9.33 -18.23
C HIS A 127 -1.86 8.98 -17.58
N GLY A 128 -1.84 8.44 -16.36
CA GLY A 128 -3.05 8.08 -15.64
C GLY A 128 -3.66 9.26 -14.90
N ARG A 129 -4.95 9.15 -14.58
CA ARG A 129 -5.66 10.11 -13.74
C ARG A 129 -5.87 9.54 -12.34
N VAL A 130 -5.62 10.33 -11.31
CA VAL A 130 -5.94 9.97 -9.91
C VAL A 130 -6.91 10.98 -9.33
N THR A 131 -8.02 10.52 -8.76
CA THR A 131 -9.02 11.34 -8.09
C THR A 131 -9.13 10.95 -6.63
N ILE A 132 -9.08 11.94 -5.74
CA ILE A 132 -9.32 11.74 -4.30
C ILE A 132 -10.77 12.09 -4.01
N VAL A 133 -11.47 11.19 -3.30
CA VAL A 133 -12.80 11.46 -2.76
C VAL A 133 -12.71 11.36 -1.24
N ASP A 134 -13.07 12.43 -0.54
CA ASP A 134 -13.08 12.44 0.93
C ASP A 134 -14.21 13.34 1.44
N VAL A 135 -14.73 13.04 2.64
CA VAL A 135 -15.78 13.82 3.30
C VAL A 135 -15.20 15.03 4.05
N ASN A 136 -13.90 15.00 4.39
CA ASN A 136 -13.25 16.06 5.13
C ASN A 136 -12.66 17.12 4.18
N ALA A 137 -13.33 18.26 4.09
CA ALA A 137 -12.92 19.39 3.26
C ALA A 137 -11.51 19.92 3.61
N GLN A 138 -11.10 19.90 4.89
CA GLN A 138 -9.77 20.35 5.29
C GLN A 138 -8.68 19.39 4.78
N SER A 139 -8.94 18.08 4.82
CA SER A 139 -8.04 17.09 4.24
C SER A 139 -7.91 17.27 2.72
N LEU A 140 -9.01 17.51 2.02
CA LEU A 140 -8.98 17.82 0.58
C LEU A 140 -8.22 19.10 0.27
N ALA A 141 -8.37 20.16 1.07
CA ALA A 141 -7.60 21.40 0.90
C ALA A 141 -6.08 21.18 1.09
N ILE A 142 -5.67 20.28 1.99
CA ILE A 142 -4.27 19.86 2.11
C ILE A 142 -3.85 19.08 0.86
N ALA A 143 -4.67 18.13 0.39
CA ALA A 143 -4.38 17.36 -0.81
C ALA A 143 -4.19 18.27 -2.04
N GLN A 144 -5.07 19.24 -2.26
CA GLN A 144 -4.98 20.21 -3.36
C GLN A 144 -3.67 21.01 -3.30
N ARG A 145 -3.30 21.53 -2.12
CA ARG A 145 -2.03 22.23 -1.95
C ARG A 145 -0.82 21.35 -2.23
N ARG A 146 -0.87 20.08 -1.82
CA ARG A 146 0.19 19.09 -2.11
C ARG A 146 0.30 18.80 -3.60
N ALA A 147 -0.83 18.63 -4.29
CA ALA A 147 -0.86 18.42 -5.74
C ALA A 147 -0.26 19.62 -6.49
N ALA A 148 -0.65 20.83 -6.13
CA ALA A 148 -0.14 22.06 -6.76
C ALA A 148 1.36 22.29 -6.52
N ALA A 149 1.91 21.73 -5.43
CA ALA A 149 3.33 21.82 -5.11
C ALA A 149 4.16 20.67 -5.70
N ALA A 150 3.54 19.57 -6.13
CA ALA A 150 4.25 18.47 -6.77
C ALA A 150 4.52 18.82 -8.25
N PRO A 151 5.76 18.66 -8.75
CA PRO A 151 6.12 18.91 -10.13
C PRO A 151 5.55 17.86 -11.09
#